data_AF-A0AAD7GUZ7-F1
#
_entry.id   AF-A0AAD7GUZ7-F1
#
_cell.length_a   1.000
_cell.length_b   1.000
_cell.length_c   1.000
_cell.angle_alpha   90.00
_cell.angle_beta   90.00
_cell.angle_gamma   90.00
#
_symmetry.space_group_name_H-M   'P 1'
#
loop_
_entity.id
_entity.type
_entity.pdbx_description
1 polymer ?
#
loop_
_entity_poly.entity_id
_entity_poly.type
_entity_poly.pdbx_seq_one_letter_code
_entity_poly.pdbx_strand_id
1 'polypeptide(L)'
;MDEFYDKEGAANKLEAEGRERRCLAADTSTATLQHLADPELEASIITESGACRKTWKLCVPCEEDDALDEVVFGVQGVLTNVNLVPIAVGKMEPKQAIRLAQRVEISGLGTPTFEEALGKLESAHDRIVQHFCGQDLGKLERQNSKFGCALSCSNRLFTMRADHPTEQGTEFEAGVDPLGSLEKLTTKDLFHGPDNVVKYFRRATDPKS
;
A
#
# COMPACT_ATOMS: atom_id res chain seq x y z
N MET A 1 18.78 -9.62 5.31
CA MET A 1 18.59 -10.11 6.68
C MET A 1 19.66 -11.16 6.96
N ASP A 2 20.43 -10.97 8.02
CA ASP A 2 21.70 -11.67 8.31
C ASP A 2 21.47 -13.00 9.06
N GLU A 3 22.50 -13.84 9.15
CA GLU A 3 22.48 -15.14 9.84
C GLU A 3 22.22 -15.02 11.36
N PHE A 4 22.45 -13.83 11.92
CA PHE A 4 22.24 -13.50 13.33
C PHE A 4 20.82 -13.00 13.66
N TYR A 5 19.94 -12.88 12.67
CA TYR A 5 18.56 -12.44 12.91
C TYR A 5 17.73 -13.58 13.53
N ASP A 6 17.17 -13.35 14.72
CA ASP A 6 16.26 -14.29 15.39
C ASP A 6 14.91 -14.35 14.66
N LYS A 7 14.86 -15.20 13.63
CA LYS A 7 13.68 -15.39 12.78
C LYS A 7 12.51 -15.96 13.55
N GLU A 8 12.77 -16.93 14.42
CA GLU A 8 11.72 -17.63 15.17
C GLU A 8 11.10 -16.69 16.20
N GLY A 9 11.90 -15.94 16.95
CA GLY A 9 11.42 -14.91 17.86
C GLY A 9 10.66 -13.79 17.14
N ALA A 10 11.11 -13.38 15.96
CA ALA A 10 10.40 -12.39 15.14
C ALA A 10 9.05 -12.93 14.61
N ALA A 11 9.01 -14.17 14.13
CA ALA A 11 7.78 -14.82 13.66
C ALA A 11 6.76 -14.96 14.79
N ASN A 12 7.20 -15.41 15.97
CA ASN A 12 6.34 -15.54 17.15
C ASN A 12 5.76 -14.19 17.60
N LYS A 13 6.56 -13.13 17.59
CA LYS A 13 6.09 -11.77 17.90
C LYS A 13 5.11 -11.25 16.85
N LEU A 14 5.42 -11.45 15.57
CA LEU A 14 4.54 -11.04 14.48
C LEU A 14 3.18 -11.76 14.56
N GLU A 15 3.17 -13.06 14.83
CA GLU A 15 1.94 -13.83 14.99
C GLU A 15 1.13 -13.36 16.21
N ALA A 16 1.80 -13.03 17.33
CA ALA A 16 1.14 -12.47 18.50
C ALA A 16 0.49 -11.10 18.20
N GLU A 17 1.22 -10.17 17.59
CA GLU A 17 0.66 -8.87 17.17
C GLU A 17 -0.45 -9.04 16.10
N GLY A 18 -0.27 -9.99 15.19
CA GLY A 18 -1.25 -10.36 14.17
C GLY A 18 -2.59 -10.79 14.77
N ARG A 19 -2.53 -11.66 15.78
CA ARG A 19 -3.71 -12.12 16.52
C ARG A 19 -4.34 -11.02 17.35
N GLU A 20 -3.54 -10.23 18.06
CA GLU A 20 -4.03 -9.12 18.88
C GLU A 20 -4.84 -8.12 18.05
N ARG A 21 -4.32 -7.67 16.90
CA ARG A 21 -5.08 -6.73 16.04
C ARG A 21 -6.29 -7.38 15.39
N ARG A 22 -6.27 -8.69 15.13
CA ARG A 22 -7.47 -9.41 14.65
C ARG A 22 -8.58 -9.36 15.69
N CYS A 23 -8.26 -9.56 16.96
CA CYS A 23 -9.22 -9.43 18.06
C CYS A 23 -9.74 -7.99 18.19
N LEU A 24 -8.87 -6.98 18.12
CA LEU A 24 -9.28 -5.57 18.20
C LEU A 24 -10.14 -5.12 17.01
N ALA A 25 -9.87 -5.64 15.81
CA ALA A 25 -10.68 -5.36 14.62
C ALA A 25 -12.10 -5.92 14.76
N ALA A 26 -12.27 -7.12 15.33
CA ALA A 26 -13.58 -7.71 15.58
C ALA A 26 -14.44 -6.89 16.56
N ASP A 27 -13.81 -6.11 17.46
CA ASP A 27 -14.51 -5.27 18.44
C ASP A 27 -14.83 -3.86 17.90
N THR A 28 -14.28 -3.45 16.75
CA THR A 28 -14.38 -2.09 16.23
C THR A 28 -15.01 -2.07 14.84
N SER A 29 -16.34 -2.19 14.75
CA SER A 29 -17.08 -2.14 13.47
C SER A 29 -17.09 -0.76 12.77
N THR A 30 -16.26 0.18 13.21
CA THR A 30 -16.25 1.60 12.78
C THR A 30 -14.90 2.08 12.23
N ALA A 31 -13.91 1.21 12.09
CA ALA A 31 -12.61 1.62 11.55
C ALA A 31 -12.54 1.37 10.04
N THR A 32 -12.37 2.46 9.27
CA THR A 32 -12.04 2.52 7.83
C THR A 32 -10.81 1.67 7.42
N LEU A 33 -10.13 1.06 8.38
CA LEU A 33 -9.09 0.05 8.19
C LEU A 33 -9.69 -1.34 8.41
N GLN A 34 -10.28 -1.91 7.36
CA GLN A 34 -10.61 -3.32 7.36
C GLN A 34 -9.29 -4.09 7.43
N HIS A 35 -8.98 -4.63 8.60
CA HIS A 35 -7.96 -5.67 8.68
C HIS A 35 -8.40 -6.76 7.71
N LEU A 36 -7.49 -7.34 6.92
CA LEU A 36 -7.76 -8.49 6.04
C LEU A 36 -8.30 -9.72 6.80
N ALA A 37 -8.68 -9.60 8.07
CA ALA A 37 -9.41 -10.61 8.79
C ALA A 37 -10.93 -10.59 8.51
N ASP A 38 -11.54 -9.46 8.10
CA ASP A 38 -13.00 -9.33 7.99
C ASP A 38 -13.58 -9.68 6.59
N PRO A 39 -14.75 -10.35 6.50
CA PRO A 39 -15.15 -11.15 5.33
C PRO A 39 -16.20 -10.53 4.39
N GLU A 40 -16.52 -9.24 4.44
CA GLU A 40 -17.61 -8.69 3.60
C GLU A 40 -17.14 -8.06 2.28
N LEU A 41 -16.23 -8.75 1.58
CA LEU A 41 -15.94 -8.40 0.19
C LEU A 41 -17.18 -8.59 -0.71
N GLU A 42 -18.16 -9.42 -0.32
CA GLU A 42 -19.39 -9.66 -1.11
C GLU A 42 -20.18 -8.40 -1.45
N ALA A 43 -20.20 -7.40 -0.57
CA ALA A 43 -20.89 -6.12 -0.79
C ALA A 43 -20.04 -5.08 -1.55
N SER A 44 -18.78 -5.41 -1.87
CA SER A 44 -17.88 -4.47 -2.54
C SER A 44 -18.27 -4.25 -4.01
N ILE A 45 -18.22 -2.98 -4.42
CA ILE A 45 -18.52 -2.48 -5.75
C ILE A 45 -17.22 -1.93 -6.33
N ILE A 46 -16.96 -2.24 -7.60
CA ILE A 46 -15.83 -1.67 -8.32
C ILE A 46 -16.30 -0.40 -9.02
N THR A 47 -15.71 0.74 -8.65
CA THR A 47 -16.01 2.03 -9.27
C THR A 47 -14.89 2.46 -10.19
N GLU A 48 -15.25 3.06 -11.33
CA GLU A 48 -14.29 3.74 -12.20
C GLU A 48 -14.04 5.15 -11.65
N SER A 49 -12.77 5.49 -11.48
CA SER A 49 -12.28 6.79 -11.03
C SER A 49 -11.21 7.30 -12.00
N GLY A 50 -10.97 8.61 -12.02
CA GLY A 50 -9.96 9.24 -12.86
C GLY A 50 -10.51 9.90 -14.13
N ALA A 51 -10.03 11.11 -14.42
CA ALA A 51 -10.56 11.97 -15.48
C ALA A 51 -10.06 11.60 -16.89
N CYS A 52 -8.84 11.06 -17.00
CA CYS A 52 -8.22 10.74 -18.30
C CYS A 52 -7.63 9.33 -18.39
N ARG A 53 -7.28 8.71 -17.26
CA ARG A 53 -6.91 7.28 -17.20
C ARG A 53 -7.86 6.56 -16.25
N LYS A 54 -8.48 5.49 -16.75
CA LYS A 54 -9.38 4.65 -15.96
C LYS A 54 -8.58 4.03 -14.82
N THR A 55 -8.84 4.50 -13.61
CA THR A 55 -8.44 3.83 -12.37
C THR A 55 -9.68 3.18 -11.79
N TRP A 56 -9.51 2.08 -11.07
CA TRP A 56 -10.63 1.39 -10.48
C TRP A 56 -10.39 1.22 -9.00
N LYS A 57 -11.42 1.52 -8.23
CA LYS A 57 -11.39 1.45 -6.77
C LYS A 57 -12.36 0.39 -6.32
N LEU A 58 -11.92 -0.40 -5.35
CA LEU A 58 -12.79 -1.29 -4.62
C LEU A 58 -13.45 -0.48 -3.51
N CYS A 59 -14.77 -0.38 -3.54
CA CYS A 59 -15.53 0.42 -2.60
C CYS A 59 -16.60 -0.41 -1.91
N VAL A 60 -17.00 -0.01 -0.71
CA VAL A 60 -18.17 -0.54 0.00
C VAL A 60 -19.17 0.59 0.22
N PRO A 61 -20.49 0.32 0.18
CA PRO A 61 -21.49 1.32 0.52
C PRO A 61 -21.36 1.72 1.98
N CYS A 62 -21.32 3.02 2.22
CA CYS A 62 -21.35 3.60 3.56
C CYS A 62 -22.80 3.57 4.07
N GLU A 63 -23.04 3.07 5.28
CA GLU A 63 -24.38 2.94 5.84
C GLU A 63 -25.03 4.30 6.15
N GLU A 64 -24.24 5.36 6.32
CA GLU A 64 -24.73 6.65 6.82
C GLU A 64 -25.07 7.67 5.72
N ASP A 65 -24.42 7.63 4.55
CA ASP A 65 -24.43 8.76 3.60
C ASP A 65 -24.69 8.40 2.12
N ASP A 66 -25.13 7.18 1.79
CA ASP A 66 -25.24 6.65 0.40
C ASP A 66 -23.93 6.80 -0.42
N ALA A 67 -22.83 7.16 0.26
CA ALA A 67 -21.50 7.35 -0.31
C ALA A 67 -20.77 6.00 -0.40
N LEU A 68 -19.72 5.96 -1.22
CA LEU A 68 -18.90 4.78 -1.41
C LEU A 68 -17.55 5.00 -0.71
N ASP A 69 -17.23 4.15 0.26
CA ASP A 69 -15.97 4.18 1.00
C ASP A 69 -14.94 3.26 0.35
N GLU A 70 -13.71 3.73 0.17
CA GLU A 70 -12.62 2.95 -0.40
C GLU A 70 -12.16 1.85 0.59
N VAL A 71 -12.06 0.62 0.09
CA VAL A 71 -11.60 -0.53 0.89
C VAL A 71 -10.09 -0.44 1.08
N VAL A 72 -9.66 -0.23 2.32
CA VAL A 72 -8.24 -0.20 2.69
C VAL A 72 -7.86 -1.49 3.42
N PHE A 73 -6.94 -2.25 2.82
CA PHE A 73 -6.45 -3.49 3.38
C PHE A 73 -5.26 -3.28 4.32
N GLY A 74 -5.35 -3.77 5.55
CA GLY A 74 -4.23 -3.84 6.49
C GLY A 74 -3.52 -5.20 6.48
N VAL A 75 -2.21 -5.21 6.22
CA VAL A 75 -1.34 -6.40 6.35
C VAL A 75 -0.23 -6.13 7.35
N GLN A 76 0.08 -7.13 8.18
CA GLN A 76 1.19 -7.07 9.12
C GLN A 76 2.33 -7.97 8.67
N GLY A 77 3.56 -7.46 8.65
CA GLY A 77 4.72 -8.29 8.41
C GLY A 77 6.01 -7.56 8.71
N VAL A 78 7.12 -8.23 8.41
CA VAL A 78 8.47 -7.71 8.59
C VAL A 78 8.98 -7.18 7.26
N LEU A 79 9.52 -5.96 7.26
CA LEU A 79 10.19 -5.40 6.08
C LEU A 79 11.46 -6.21 5.77
N THR A 80 11.47 -6.90 4.63
CA THR A 80 12.61 -7.70 4.16
C THR A 80 13.45 -6.94 3.14
N ASN A 81 12.80 -6.07 2.36
CA ASN A 81 13.45 -5.23 1.37
C ASN A 81 12.81 -3.83 1.38
N VAL A 82 13.63 -2.81 1.25
CA VAL A 82 13.18 -1.43 1.17
C VAL A 82 14.00 -0.74 0.10
N ASN A 83 13.31 -0.28 -0.94
CA ASN A 83 13.88 0.54 -1.99
C ASN A 83 13.21 1.92 -1.92
N LEU A 84 13.79 2.79 -1.11
CA LEU A 84 13.40 4.20 -1.06
C LEU A 84 14.17 4.96 -2.14
N VAL A 85 13.53 5.99 -2.68
CA VAL A 85 14.15 6.84 -3.69
C VAL A 85 15.35 7.57 -3.08
N PRO A 86 16.45 7.76 -3.84
CA PRO A 86 17.66 8.37 -3.32
C PRO A 86 17.40 9.78 -2.76
N ILE A 87 18.05 10.09 -1.64
CA ILE A 87 17.98 11.39 -0.97
C ILE A 87 18.46 12.54 -1.89
N ALA A 88 19.40 12.24 -2.78
CA ALA A 88 19.88 13.17 -3.79
C ALA A 88 19.64 12.58 -5.18
N VAL A 89 18.75 13.23 -5.94
CA VAL A 89 18.49 12.86 -7.32
C VAL A 89 19.17 13.89 -8.22
N GLY A 90 19.99 13.41 -9.16
CA GLY A 90 20.63 14.27 -10.16
C GLY A 90 19.62 14.80 -11.18
N LYS A 91 20.11 15.47 -12.23
CA LYS A 91 19.25 15.83 -13.37
C LYS A 91 18.71 14.55 -14.00
N MET A 92 17.39 14.42 -14.05
CA MET A 92 16.68 13.32 -14.71
C MET A 92 15.72 13.87 -15.74
N GLU A 93 15.56 13.13 -16.83
CA GLU A 93 14.51 13.41 -17.80
C GLU A 93 13.13 13.04 -17.21
N PRO A 94 12.04 13.71 -17.60
CA PRO A 94 10.68 13.39 -17.11
C PRO A 94 10.29 11.91 -17.30
N LYS A 95 10.76 11.28 -18.39
CA LYS A 95 10.54 9.85 -18.68
C LYS A 95 11.25 8.91 -17.70
N GLN A 96 12.31 9.37 -17.05
CA GLN A 96 13.00 8.64 -15.98
C GLN A 96 12.34 8.93 -14.64
N ALA A 97 12.01 10.20 -14.38
CA ALA A 97 11.36 10.63 -13.15
C ALA A 97 10.02 9.94 -12.91
N ILE A 98 9.20 9.73 -13.95
CA ILE A 98 7.92 8.99 -13.83
C ILE A 98 8.08 7.53 -13.38
N ARG A 99 9.27 6.95 -13.55
CA ARG A 99 9.55 5.58 -13.11
C ARG A 99 10.01 5.50 -11.66
N LEU A 100 10.22 6.64 -11.00
CA LEU A 100 10.58 6.69 -9.61
C LEU A 100 9.39 6.23 -8.75
N ALA A 101 9.68 5.27 -7.90
CA ALA A 101 8.72 4.69 -6.99
C ALA A 101 9.42 4.28 -5.70
N GLN A 102 8.72 4.44 -4.58
CA GLN A 102 9.10 3.85 -3.31
C GLN A 102 8.57 2.41 -3.30
N ARG A 103 9.44 1.45 -3.01
CA ARG A 103 9.04 0.03 -2.93
C ARG A 103 9.43 -0.56 -1.60
N VAL A 104 8.54 -1.39 -1.08
CA VAL A 104 8.77 -2.18 0.13
C VAL A 104 8.37 -3.61 -0.13
N GLU A 105 9.11 -4.53 0.48
CA GLU A 105 8.77 -5.94 0.52
C GLU A 105 8.52 -6.31 1.98
N ILE A 106 7.37 -6.92 2.23
CA ILE A 106 6.91 -7.33 3.55
C ILE A 106 6.80 -8.85 3.54
N SER A 107 7.44 -9.52 4.48
CA SER A 107 7.33 -10.96 4.67
C SER A 107 6.63 -11.31 5.98
N GLY A 108 5.80 -12.35 5.94
CA GLY A 108 5.17 -12.93 7.12
C GLY A 108 6.04 -13.86 7.93
N LEU A 109 7.27 -14.16 7.49
CA LEU A 109 8.16 -15.16 8.12
C LEU A 109 7.51 -16.56 8.27
N GLY A 110 6.56 -16.91 7.39
CA GLY A 110 5.80 -18.16 7.46
C GLY A 110 4.71 -18.20 8.56
N THR A 111 4.28 -17.03 9.05
CA THR A 111 3.19 -16.97 10.03
C THR A 111 1.83 -17.27 9.37
N PRO A 112 0.96 -18.09 10.01
CA PRO A 112 -0.37 -18.40 9.47
C PRO A 112 -1.24 -17.16 9.27
N THR A 113 -1.15 -16.17 10.17
CA THR A 113 -1.93 -14.94 10.09
C THR A 113 -1.62 -14.16 8.81
N PHE A 114 -0.35 -14.12 8.40
CA PHE A 114 0.07 -13.44 7.17
C PHE A 114 -0.35 -14.21 5.92
N GLU A 115 -0.20 -15.53 5.91
CA GLU A 115 -0.62 -16.36 4.77
C GLU A 115 -2.13 -16.24 4.51
N GLU A 116 -2.94 -16.23 5.57
CA GLU A 116 -4.38 -16.01 5.47
C GLU A 116 -4.69 -14.62 4.87
N ALA A 117 -4.00 -13.57 5.35
CA ALA A 117 -4.17 -12.22 4.83
C ALA A 117 -3.81 -12.12 3.34
N LEU A 118 -2.73 -12.80 2.91
CA LEU A 118 -2.38 -12.87 1.49
C LEU A 118 -3.40 -13.65 0.66
N GLY A 119 -3.97 -14.74 1.18
CA GLY A 119 -5.03 -15.48 0.49
C GLY A 119 -6.28 -14.63 0.26
N LYS A 120 -6.61 -13.76 1.21
CA LYS A 120 -7.73 -12.82 1.06
C LYS A 120 -7.42 -11.66 0.11
N LEU A 121 -6.19 -11.16 0.12
CA LEU A 121 -5.75 -10.16 -0.86
C LEU A 121 -5.80 -10.71 -2.30
N GLU A 122 -5.41 -11.97 -2.49
CA GLU A 122 -5.59 -12.68 -3.76
C GLU A 122 -7.06 -12.81 -4.15
N SER A 123 -7.91 -13.19 -3.19
CA SER A 123 -9.36 -13.31 -3.45
C SER A 123 -9.98 -11.96 -3.87
N ALA A 124 -9.52 -10.85 -3.28
CA ALA A 124 -9.93 -9.51 -3.70
C ALA A 124 -9.39 -9.16 -5.09
N HIS A 125 -8.13 -9.48 -5.39
CA HIS A 125 -7.55 -9.30 -6.73
C HIS A 125 -8.30 -10.09 -7.79
N ASP A 126 -8.61 -11.36 -7.54
CA ASP A 126 -9.35 -12.22 -8.46
C ASP A 126 -10.75 -11.65 -8.79
N ARG A 127 -11.43 -11.06 -7.80
CA ARG A 127 -12.71 -10.36 -8.01
C ARG A 127 -12.56 -9.15 -8.92
N ILE A 128 -11.51 -8.37 -8.72
CA ILE A 128 -11.17 -7.24 -9.59
C ILE A 128 -10.93 -7.77 -11.01
N VAL A 129 -10.08 -8.79 -11.18
CA VAL A 129 -9.80 -9.42 -12.49
C VAL A 129 -11.07 -9.92 -13.18
N GLN A 130 -11.96 -10.59 -12.45
CA GLN A 130 -13.23 -11.09 -12.98
C GLN A 130 -14.12 -9.98 -13.51
N HIS A 131 -14.15 -8.82 -12.82
CA HIS A 131 -14.89 -7.65 -13.29
C HIS A 131 -14.32 -7.08 -14.60
N PHE A 132 -13.01 -7.21 -14.84
CA PHE A 132 -12.34 -6.70 -16.03
C PHE A 132 -12.35 -7.63 -17.25
N CYS A 133 -13.05 -8.76 -17.22
CA CYS A 133 -13.27 -9.65 -18.37
C CYS A 133 -12.00 -9.93 -19.20
N GLY A 134 -10.84 -10.11 -18.56
CA GLY A 134 -9.59 -10.47 -19.24
C GLY A 134 -8.75 -9.31 -19.79
N GLN A 135 -8.96 -8.07 -19.34
CA GLN A 135 -7.96 -7.01 -19.53
C GLN A 135 -6.69 -7.28 -18.68
N ASP A 136 -5.56 -6.74 -19.15
CA ASP A 136 -4.22 -6.96 -18.61
C ASP A 136 -4.05 -6.24 -17.26
N LEU A 137 -4.69 -6.75 -16.21
CA LEU A 137 -4.47 -6.32 -14.84
C LEU A 137 -3.14 -6.91 -14.36
N GLY A 138 -2.29 -6.07 -13.77
CA GLY A 138 -1.04 -6.53 -13.19
C GLY A 138 -1.29 -7.66 -12.18
N LYS A 139 -0.46 -8.71 -12.23
CA LYS A 139 -0.55 -9.84 -11.30
C LYS A 139 -0.20 -9.38 -9.89
N LEU A 140 -0.94 -9.86 -8.90
CA LEU A 140 -0.48 -9.83 -7.52
C LEU A 140 0.67 -10.82 -7.38
N GLU A 141 1.91 -10.33 -7.33
CA GLU A 141 3.08 -11.20 -7.25
C GLU A 141 3.33 -11.66 -5.81
N ARG A 142 2.99 -12.92 -5.51
CA ARG A 142 3.59 -13.62 -4.36
C ARG A 142 5.06 -13.86 -4.65
N GLN A 143 5.92 -13.25 -3.87
CA GLN A 143 7.35 -13.52 -3.96
C GLN A 143 7.73 -14.54 -2.91
N ASN A 144 8.23 -15.69 -3.37
CA ASN A 144 8.87 -16.65 -2.50
C ASN A 144 10.25 -16.11 -2.14
N SER A 145 10.37 -15.53 -0.95
CA SER A 145 11.64 -15.06 -0.42
C SER A 145 12.33 -16.19 0.36
N LYS A 146 13.61 -15.99 0.72
CA LYS A 146 14.34 -16.84 1.68
C LYS A 146 13.61 -16.94 3.04
N PHE A 147 12.67 -16.04 3.31
CA PHE A 147 11.94 -15.92 4.57
C PHE A 147 10.47 -16.35 4.44
N GLY A 148 10.11 -17.08 3.38
CA GLY A 148 8.75 -17.49 3.08
C GLY A 148 8.03 -16.51 2.17
N CYS A 149 6.70 -16.56 2.18
CA CYS A 149 5.89 -15.69 1.34
C CYS A 149 6.11 -14.21 1.68
N ALA A 150 6.19 -13.39 0.64
CA ALA A 150 6.37 -11.95 0.74
C ALA A 150 5.45 -11.21 -0.23
N LEU A 151 5.06 -10.00 0.18
CA LEU A 151 4.26 -9.05 -0.57
C LEU A 151 5.14 -7.86 -0.95
N SER A 152 5.22 -7.58 -2.25
CA SER A 152 5.89 -6.40 -2.77
C SER A 152 4.88 -5.29 -3.05
N CYS A 153 5.09 -4.13 -2.46
CA CYS A 153 4.26 -2.95 -2.64
C CYS A 153 5.11 -1.83 -3.25
N SER A 154 4.55 -1.07 -4.19
CA SER A 154 5.21 0.09 -4.76
C SER A 154 4.25 1.26 -4.92
N ASN A 155 4.69 2.45 -4.51
CA ASN A 155 4.00 3.69 -4.83
C ASN A 155 4.86 4.57 -5.74
N ARG A 156 4.26 5.14 -6.79
CA ARG A 156 4.95 6.07 -7.68
C ARG A 156 5.08 7.42 -6.98
N LEU A 157 6.21 8.09 -7.21
CA LEU A 157 6.39 9.45 -6.70
C LEU A 157 5.73 10.52 -7.56
N PHE A 158 5.50 10.22 -8.83
CA PHE A 158 4.98 11.19 -9.79
C PHE A 158 3.86 10.61 -10.64
N THR A 159 2.97 11.50 -11.05
CA THR A 159 1.85 11.27 -11.95
C THR A 159 1.93 12.24 -13.14
N MET A 160 1.52 11.80 -14.33
CA MET A 160 1.44 12.69 -15.49
C MET A 160 0.22 13.59 -15.36
N ARG A 161 0.40 14.88 -15.66
CA ARG A 161 -0.71 15.86 -15.76
C ARG A 161 -1.78 15.42 -16.75
N ALA A 162 -1.39 14.71 -17.81
CA ALA A 162 -2.33 14.18 -18.80
C ALA A 162 -3.32 13.16 -18.18
N ASP A 163 -2.93 12.42 -17.15
CA ASP A 163 -3.80 11.44 -16.47
C ASP A 163 -4.77 12.15 -15.49
N HIS A 164 -4.30 13.22 -14.85
CA HIS A 164 -5.04 14.01 -13.86
C HIS A 164 -4.90 15.53 -14.13
N PRO A 165 -5.64 16.09 -15.12
CA PRO A 165 -5.43 17.48 -15.57
C PRO A 165 -5.78 18.54 -14.54
N THR A 166 -6.77 18.27 -13.68
CA THR A 166 -7.33 19.21 -12.71
C THR A 166 -6.79 19.00 -11.29
N GLU A 167 -6.09 17.90 -11.03
CA GLU A 167 -5.60 17.56 -9.70
C GLU A 167 -4.43 18.47 -9.30
N GLN A 168 -4.43 18.97 -8.08
CA GLN A 168 -3.33 19.81 -7.62
C GLN A 168 -2.18 18.95 -7.13
N GLY A 169 -0.96 19.45 -7.35
CA GLY A 169 0.22 18.83 -6.76
C GLY A 169 0.28 19.05 -5.26
N THR A 170 0.78 18.05 -4.56
CA THR A 170 1.12 18.09 -3.15
C THR A 170 2.64 18.25 -3.03
N GLU A 171 3.09 18.97 -2.01
CA GLU A 171 4.51 19.10 -1.71
C GLU A 171 5.08 17.78 -1.17
N PHE A 172 6.36 17.50 -1.45
CA PHE A 172 7.05 16.38 -0.83
C PHE A 172 7.29 16.65 0.66
N GLU A 173 6.99 15.65 1.51
CA GLU A 173 7.35 15.73 2.93
C GLU A 173 8.87 15.79 3.11
N ALA A 174 9.33 16.52 4.13
CA ALA A 174 10.76 16.66 4.42
C ALA A 174 11.48 15.32 4.68
N GLY A 175 10.75 14.30 5.15
CA GLY A 175 11.28 12.93 5.30
C GLY A 175 11.48 12.19 3.98
N VAL A 176 10.80 12.61 2.91
CA VAL A 176 10.86 12.01 1.57
C VAL A 176 11.83 12.79 0.67
N ASP A 177 11.81 14.13 0.73
CA ASP A 177 12.70 15.00 -0.06
C ASP A 177 13.43 16.04 0.81
N PRO A 178 14.35 15.64 1.69
CA PRO A 178 15.02 16.58 2.60
C PRO A 178 15.91 17.61 1.89
N LEU A 179 16.26 17.37 0.62
CA LEU A 179 17.14 18.25 -0.19
C LEU A 179 16.40 19.01 -1.30
N GLY A 180 15.07 18.85 -1.41
CA GLY A 180 14.28 19.45 -2.49
C GLY A 180 14.71 18.95 -3.89
N SER A 181 15.28 17.75 -3.99
CA SER A 181 15.77 17.18 -5.25
C SER A 181 14.64 16.58 -6.08
N LEU A 182 13.63 16.00 -5.43
CA LEU A 182 12.43 15.47 -6.09
C LEU A 182 11.52 16.60 -6.54
N GLU A 183 11.37 17.64 -5.72
CA GLU A 183 10.61 18.84 -6.08
C GLU A 183 11.15 19.50 -7.35
N LYS A 184 12.47 19.49 -7.55
CA LYS A 184 13.10 20.02 -8.78
C LYS A 184 12.79 19.20 -10.05
N LEU A 185 12.30 17.98 -9.91
CA LEU A 185 11.88 17.14 -11.04
C LEU A 185 10.41 17.39 -11.43
N THR A 186 9.65 18.09 -10.59
CA THR A 186 8.29 18.52 -10.91
C THR A 186 8.33 19.48 -12.11
N THR A 187 7.44 19.23 -13.08
CA THR A 187 7.27 20.06 -14.27
C THR A 187 5.79 20.35 -14.49
N LYS A 188 5.46 21.10 -15.55
CA LYS A 188 4.05 21.31 -15.93
C LYS A 188 3.31 19.99 -16.20
N ASP A 189 4.02 19.00 -16.73
CA ASP A 189 3.45 17.73 -17.18
C ASP A 189 3.64 16.57 -16.19
N LEU A 190 4.45 16.76 -15.13
CA LEU A 190 4.79 15.73 -14.15
C LEU A 190 4.72 16.30 -12.75
N PHE A 191 3.92 15.72 -11.87
CA PHE A 191 3.66 16.26 -10.53
C PHE A 191 3.52 15.17 -9.47
N HIS A 192 3.70 15.52 -8.20
CA HIS A 192 3.40 14.67 -7.05
C HIS A 192 1.96 14.90 -6.64
N GLY A 193 1.08 13.91 -6.82
CA GLY A 193 -0.34 14.00 -6.47
C GLY A 193 -0.67 13.39 -5.10
N PRO A 194 -1.92 13.55 -4.61
CA PRO A 194 -2.39 12.94 -3.37
C PRO A 194 -2.18 11.42 -3.31
N ASP A 195 -2.39 10.72 -4.43
CA ASP A 195 -2.18 9.26 -4.53
C ASP A 195 -0.70 8.84 -4.45
N ASN A 196 0.23 9.79 -4.64
CA ASN A 196 1.67 9.53 -4.56
C ASN A 196 2.21 9.65 -3.14
N VAL A 197 1.40 10.11 -2.17
CA VAL A 197 1.83 10.33 -0.79
C VAL A 197 1.86 9.01 -0.01
N VAL A 198 3.00 8.69 0.60
CA VAL A 198 3.15 7.56 1.53
C VAL A 198 3.26 8.10 2.95
N LYS A 199 2.32 7.70 3.81
CA LYS A 199 2.31 8.11 5.22
C LYS A 199 3.10 7.12 6.08
N TYR A 200 4.03 7.63 6.88
CA TYR A 200 4.84 6.83 7.79
C TYR A 200 4.39 7.06 9.23
N PHE A 201 4.08 5.97 9.93
CA PHE A 201 3.69 6.02 11.34
C PHE A 201 4.67 5.23 12.18
N ARG A 202 4.97 5.75 13.38
CA ARG A 202 5.75 5.04 14.39
C ARG A 202 4.89 4.87 15.64
N ARG A 203 4.82 3.64 16.16
CA ARG A 203 4.19 3.40 17.45
C ARG A 203 5.02 4.11 18.54
N ALA A 204 4.41 5.08 19.21
CA ALA A 204 4.94 5.68 20.43
C ALA A 204 4.25 5.05 21.64
N THR A 205 5.02 4.65 22.65
CA THR A 205 4.46 4.29 23.96
C THR A 205 4.27 5.55 24.76
N ASP A 206 3.04 5.82 25.20
CA ASP A 206 2.75 6.95 26.08
C ASP A 206 3.52 6.76 27.41
N PRO A 207 4.39 7.71 27.82
CA PRO A 207 4.96 7.66 29.15
C PRO A 207 3.81 7.75 30.16
N LYS A 208 3.54 6.65 30.87
CA LYS A 208 2.58 6.62 31.98
C LYS A 208 2.83 7.81 32.91
N SER A 209 1.87 8.74 33.00
CA SER A 209 1.89 9.84 33.97
C SER A 209 1.68 9.33 35.38
#